data_AF-A0A6G4WNH2-F1
#
_entry.id   AF-A0A6G4WNH2-F1
#
_cell.length_a   1.000
_cell.length_b   1.000
_cell.length_c   1.000
_cell.angle_alpha   90.00
_cell.angle_beta   90.00
_cell.angle_gamma   90.00
#
_symmetry.space_group_name_H-M   'P 1'
#
loop_
_entity.id
_entity.type
_entity.pdbx_description
1 polymer ?
#
loop_
_entity_poly.entity_id
_entity_poly.type
_entity_poly.pdbx_seq_one_letter_code
_entity_poly.pdbx_strand_id
1 'polypeptide(L)'
;MGKAQLAWDELNARQRTYMEVLYAEDQGLEEEQRRLGAQGRFTKNPAHVWRRIFLSGQYAPTPRALRARGVWESGAGSTLAALADRGLIELGTTDSGAPYALLTRAGRAAIRAGLGIVPTPRKEPWELSEWLWREMAKVARAGAEGLPTEELFGSAHLYLVAGYDMHRGNRPYLHVHEQTVTYTPRDFDGRPYTGRQASRAVRRYRFTEEGRAHYAEHVADYRAFYPDIEAPDAAPAVEG
;
A
#
# COMPACT_ATOMS: atom_id res chain seq x y z
N MET A 1 0.00 -10.23 -30.37
CA MET A 1 0.63 -8.99 -29.86
C MET A 1 -0.44 -8.13 -29.21
N GLY A 2 -0.26 -7.70 -27.95
CA GLY A 2 -1.32 -6.98 -27.23
C GLY A 2 -1.49 -5.54 -27.71
N LYS A 3 -2.70 -4.97 -27.56
CA LYS A 3 -3.02 -3.58 -27.95
C LYS A 3 -2.03 -2.54 -27.39
N ALA A 4 -1.58 -2.74 -26.16
CA ALA A 4 -0.61 -1.86 -25.50
C ALA A 4 0.77 -1.92 -26.16
N GLN A 5 1.22 -3.12 -26.55
CA GLN A 5 2.51 -3.30 -27.23
C GLN A 5 2.49 -2.65 -28.62
N LEU A 6 1.41 -2.84 -29.38
CA LEU A 6 1.23 -2.18 -30.68
C LEU A 6 1.28 -0.65 -30.55
N ALA A 7 0.55 -0.09 -29.57
CA ALA A 7 0.55 1.35 -29.32
C ALA A 7 1.94 1.91 -28.96
N TRP A 8 2.81 1.11 -28.34
CA TRP A 8 4.19 1.48 -28.06
C TRP A 8 5.08 1.40 -29.30
N ASP A 9 4.92 0.32 -30.08
CA ASP A 9 5.77 0.07 -31.24
C ASP A 9 5.55 1.08 -32.36
N GLU A 10 4.32 1.60 -32.49
CA GLU A 10 3.96 2.70 -33.40
C GLU A 10 4.57 4.07 -33.01
N LEU A 11 5.10 4.22 -31.80
CA LEU A 11 5.76 5.46 -31.39
C LEU A 11 7.15 5.57 -32.02
N ASN A 12 7.44 6.76 -32.54
CA ASN A 12 8.82 7.08 -32.95
C ASN A 12 9.74 7.26 -31.72
N ALA A 13 11.06 7.28 -31.95
CA ALA A 13 12.05 7.38 -30.87
C ALA A 13 11.85 8.61 -29.96
N ARG A 14 11.45 9.76 -30.53
CA ARG A 14 11.19 10.98 -29.76
C ARG A 14 9.95 10.83 -28.86
N GLN A 15 8.87 10.26 -29.40
CA GLN A 15 7.65 9.99 -28.66
C GLN A 15 7.88 8.99 -27.52
N ARG A 16 8.66 7.92 -27.76
CA ARG A 16 9.06 6.97 -26.71
C ARG A 16 9.83 7.66 -25.58
N THR A 17 10.78 8.53 -25.93
CA THR A 17 11.54 9.32 -24.95
C THR A 17 10.63 10.21 -24.10
N TYR A 18 9.64 10.89 -24.71
CA TYR A 18 8.66 11.69 -23.97
C TYR A 18 7.84 10.83 -23.02
N MET A 19 7.34 9.69 -23.50
CA MET A 19 6.54 8.78 -22.70
C MET A 19 7.33 8.22 -21.50
N GLU A 20 8.58 7.80 -21.69
CA GLU A 20 9.44 7.35 -20.59
C GLU A 20 9.64 8.42 -19.51
N VAL A 21 9.92 9.66 -19.90
CA VAL A 21 10.09 10.76 -18.94
C VAL A 21 8.78 11.03 -18.19
N LEU A 22 7.65 11.13 -18.91
CA LEU A 22 6.35 11.32 -18.27
C LEU A 22 5.99 10.18 -17.32
N TYR A 23 6.37 8.94 -17.65
CA TYR A 23 6.12 7.80 -16.79
C TYR A 23 6.97 7.81 -15.53
N ALA A 24 8.26 8.16 -15.63
CA ALA A 24 9.12 8.32 -14.46
C ALA A 24 8.53 9.36 -13.48
N GLU A 25 8.05 10.50 -13.99
CA GLU A 25 7.39 11.52 -13.18
C GLU A 25 6.06 11.02 -12.56
N ASP A 26 5.21 10.34 -13.33
CA ASP A 26 3.95 9.74 -12.82
C ASP A 26 4.23 8.72 -11.70
N GLN A 27 5.26 7.89 -11.85
CA GLN A 27 5.64 6.91 -10.83
C GLN A 27 6.21 7.57 -9.58
N GLY A 28 7.01 8.64 -9.73
CA GLY A 28 7.48 9.44 -8.58
C GLY A 28 6.35 10.11 -7.81
N LEU A 29 5.34 10.64 -8.51
CA LEU A 29 4.13 11.19 -7.89
C LEU A 29 3.33 10.11 -7.14
N GLU A 30 3.23 8.90 -7.70
CA GLU A 30 2.57 7.77 -7.06
C GLU A 30 3.30 7.30 -5.81
N GLU A 31 4.63 7.20 -5.85
CA GLU A 31 5.46 6.85 -4.71
C GLU A 31 5.36 7.87 -3.59
N GLU A 32 5.37 9.17 -3.91
CA GLU A 32 5.20 10.23 -2.92
C GLU A 32 3.83 10.14 -2.23
N GLN A 33 2.75 9.91 -2.98
CA GLN A 33 1.43 9.69 -2.38
C GLN A 33 1.39 8.44 -1.49
N ARG A 34 2.06 7.36 -1.91
CA ARG A 34 2.17 6.13 -1.12
C ARG A 34 2.92 6.40 0.19
N ARG A 35 4.03 7.15 0.13
CA ARG A 35 4.85 7.55 1.29
C ARG A 35 4.06 8.42 2.27
N LEU A 36 3.33 9.42 1.76
CA LEU A 36 2.44 10.26 2.58
C LEU A 36 1.33 9.43 3.25
N GLY A 37 0.71 8.52 2.50
CA GLY A 37 -0.29 7.58 3.04
C GLY A 37 0.27 6.69 4.15
N ALA A 38 1.50 6.17 4.00
CA ALA A 38 2.17 5.38 5.03
C ALA A 38 2.44 6.18 6.32
N GLN A 39 2.52 7.51 6.23
CA GLN A 39 2.63 8.43 7.37
C GLN A 39 1.26 8.91 7.91
N GLY A 40 0.16 8.34 7.43
CA GLY A 40 -1.21 8.75 7.80
C GLY A 40 -1.71 10.03 7.13
N ARG A 41 -0.93 10.61 6.21
CA ARG A 41 -1.28 11.85 5.48
C ARG A 41 -2.02 11.53 4.18
N PHE A 42 -3.20 10.95 4.30
CA PHE A 42 -4.05 10.64 3.16
C PHE A 42 -4.65 11.92 2.55
N THR A 43 -4.54 12.07 1.23
CA THR A 43 -5.25 13.12 0.51
C THR A 43 -6.65 12.65 0.13
N LYS A 44 -7.63 13.57 0.18
CA LYS A 44 -8.96 13.37 -0.39
C LYS A 44 -9.00 13.68 -1.90
N ASN A 45 -7.93 14.27 -2.44
CA ASN A 45 -7.88 14.65 -3.84
C ASN A 45 -7.85 13.41 -4.75
N PRO A 46 -8.67 13.37 -5.81
CA PRO A 46 -8.67 12.27 -6.74
C PRO A 46 -7.35 12.17 -7.52
N ALA A 47 -7.03 10.97 -8.02
CA ALA A 47 -5.75 10.68 -8.67
C ALA A 47 -5.37 11.64 -9.81
N HIS A 48 -6.34 12.05 -10.63
CA HIS A 48 -6.10 12.96 -11.75
C HIS A 48 -5.65 14.37 -11.31
N VAL A 49 -5.84 14.76 -10.05
CA VAL A 49 -5.41 16.06 -9.52
C VAL A 49 -3.94 16.01 -9.11
N TRP A 50 -3.54 15.01 -8.32
CA TRP A 50 -2.17 14.92 -7.81
C TRP A 50 -1.18 14.26 -8.78
N ARG A 51 -1.66 13.57 -9.83
CA ARG A 51 -0.81 13.00 -10.90
C ARG A 51 -0.43 13.98 -12.00
N ARG A 52 -0.78 15.26 -11.89
CA ARG A 52 -0.48 16.27 -12.93
C ARG A 52 1.03 16.44 -13.07
N ILE A 53 1.55 16.19 -14.27
CA ILE A 53 2.96 16.37 -14.61
C ILE A 53 3.13 17.73 -15.27
N PHE A 54 3.74 18.68 -14.57
CA PHE A 54 3.90 20.04 -15.09
C PHE A 54 4.90 20.09 -16.26
N LEU A 55 4.50 20.78 -17.33
CA LEU A 55 5.25 20.90 -18.59
C LEU A 55 6.04 22.21 -18.70
N SER A 56 5.92 23.09 -17.71
CA SER A 56 6.61 24.38 -17.67
C SER A 56 7.00 24.75 -16.23
N GLY A 57 7.95 25.67 -16.11
CA GLY A 57 8.55 26.09 -14.84
C GLY A 57 10.03 25.72 -14.77
N GLN A 58 10.85 26.62 -14.20
CA GLN A 58 12.31 26.46 -14.13
C GLN A 58 12.75 25.22 -13.34
N TYR A 59 11.88 24.71 -12.47
CA TYR A 59 12.10 23.53 -11.63
C TYR A 59 11.18 22.37 -11.96
N ALA A 60 10.41 22.45 -13.05
CA ALA A 60 9.63 21.30 -13.48
C ALA A 60 10.62 20.18 -13.90
N PRO A 61 10.53 18.99 -13.29
CA PRO A 61 11.50 17.93 -13.55
C PRO A 61 11.39 17.39 -14.99
N THR A 62 10.20 17.46 -15.59
CA THR A 62 9.94 17.01 -16.99
C THR A 62 10.73 17.79 -18.05
N PRO A 63 10.67 19.13 -18.16
CA PRO A 63 11.49 19.86 -19.13
C PRO A 63 12.99 19.67 -18.90
N ARG A 64 13.43 19.57 -17.63
CA ARG A 64 14.83 19.30 -17.29
C ARG A 64 15.29 17.94 -17.81
N ALA A 65 14.51 16.88 -17.56
CA ALA A 65 14.82 15.53 -18.02
C ALA A 65 14.80 15.42 -19.55
N LEU A 66 13.84 16.07 -20.22
CA LEU A 66 13.76 16.08 -21.69
C LEU A 66 14.91 16.87 -22.33
N ARG A 67 15.35 17.98 -21.72
CA ARG A 67 16.56 18.71 -22.15
C ARG A 67 17.82 17.86 -22.01
N ALA A 68 17.96 17.17 -20.88
CA ALA A 68 19.11 16.28 -20.65
C ALA A 68 19.18 15.14 -21.69
N ARG A 69 18.04 14.72 -22.26
CA ARG A 69 17.96 13.74 -23.35
C ARG A 69 17.99 14.35 -24.76
N GLY A 70 18.21 15.67 -24.88
CA GLY A 70 18.32 16.36 -26.17
C GLY A 70 17.03 16.44 -27.00
N VAL A 71 15.86 16.15 -26.41
CA VAL A 71 14.57 16.13 -27.15
C VAL A 71 13.67 17.32 -26.84
N TRP A 72 14.09 18.19 -25.92
CA TRP A 72 13.37 19.41 -25.57
C TRP A 72 13.82 20.59 -26.43
N GLU A 73 13.43 20.56 -27.71
CA GLU A 73 13.66 21.63 -28.68
C GLU A 73 12.33 22.20 -29.21
N SER A 74 12.42 23.21 -30.09
CA SER A 74 11.36 23.58 -31.03
C SER A 74 10.68 22.31 -31.58
N GLY A 75 9.37 22.14 -31.34
CA GLY A 75 8.63 20.90 -31.62
C GLY A 75 8.24 20.05 -30.40
N ALA A 76 8.53 20.48 -29.18
CA ALA A 76 8.00 19.83 -27.96
C ALA A 76 6.46 19.79 -27.94
N GLY A 77 5.82 20.89 -28.35
CA GLY A 77 4.36 20.99 -28.41
C GLY A 77 3.72 20.01 -29.41
N SER A 78 4.31 19.83 -30.59
CA SER A 78 3.79 18.89 -31.59
C SER A 78 3.94 17.43 -31.17
N THR A 79 5.03 17.10 -30.46
CA THR A 79 5.20 15.74 -29.89
C THR A 79 4.12 15.45 -28.85
N LEU A 80 3.87 16.40 -27.94
CA LEU A 80 2.83 16.27 -26.92
C LEU A 80 1.43 16.19 -27.54
N ALA A 81 1.12 17.04 -28.52
CA ALA A 81 -0.14 16.98 -29.25
C ALA A 81 -0.33 15.61 -29.93
N ALA A 82 0.69 15.10 -30.60
CA ALA A 82 0.64 13.80 -31.26
C ALA A 82 0.45 12.62 -30.29
N LEU A 83 0.95 12.72 -29.05
CA LEU A 83 0.70 11.73 -27.99
C LEU A 83 -0.73 11.86 -27.43
N ALA A 84 -1.26 13.07 -27.34
CA ALA A 84 -2.64 13.34 -26.92
C ALA A 84 -3.65 12.84 -27.96
N ASP A 85 -3.41 13.08 -29.25
CA ASP A 85 -4.25 12.59 -30.36
C ASP A 85 -4.34 11.06 -30.39
N ARG A 86 -3.27 10.38 -29.95
CA ARG A 86 -3.22 8.91 -29.78
C ARG A 86 -3.94 8.43 -28.51
N GLY A 87 -4.43 9.33 -27.66
CA GLY A 87 -5.06 9.03 -26.38
C GLY A 87 -4.11 8.45 -25.33
N LEU A 88 -2.80 8.67 -25.47
CA LEU A 88 -1.79 8.16 -24.54
C LEU A 88 -1.55 9.12 -23.37
N ILE A 89 -1.76 10.41 -23.61
CA ILE A 89 -1.76 11.45 -22.58
C ILE A 89 -3.00 12.33 -22.72
N GLU A 90 -3.34 13.03 -21.65
CA GLU A 90 -4.23 14.18 -21.67
C GLU A 90 -3.40 15.43 -21.37
N LEU A 91 -3.70 16.52 -22.07
CA LEU A 91 -3.08 17.83 -21.84
C LEU A 91 -4.09 18.75 -21.17
N GLY A 92 -3.62 19.60 -20.27
CA GLY A 92 -4.47 20.58 -19.61
C GLY A 92 -3.68 21.76 -19.06
N THR A 93 -4.41 22.70 -18.49
CA THR A 93 -3.87 23.90 -17.86
C THR A 93 -4.50 24.04 -16.48
N THR A 94 -3.73 24.38 -15.47
CA THR A 94 -4.27 24.71 -14.14
C THR A 94 -4.98 26.07 -14.16
N ASP A 95 -5.72 26.37 -13.09
CA ASP A 95 -6.34 27.69 -12.91
C ASP A 95 -5.31 28.83 -12.89
N SER A 96 -4.07 28.54 -12.49
CA SER A 96 -2.93 29.46 -12.53
C SER A 96 -2.26 29.59 -13.91
N GLY A 97 -2.79 28.93 -14.95
CA GLY A 97 -2.24 28.98 -16.30
C GLY A 97 -1.07 28.02 -16.55
N ALA A 98 -0.72 27.15 -15.60
CA ALA A 98 0.41 26.23 -15.76
C ALA A 98 0.01 24.99 -16.59
N PRO A 99 0.66 24.73 -17.75
CA PRO A 99 0.38 23.53 -18.54
C PRO A 99 0.86 22.27 -17.84
N TYR A 100 0.07 21.21 -17.93
CA TYR A 100 0.38 19.88 -17.42
C TYR A 100 -0.03 18.78 -18.41
N ALA A 101 0.56 17.61 -18.23
CA ALA A 101 0.14 16.36 -18.85
C ALA A 101 -0.34 15.37 -17.79
N LEU A 102 -1.23 14.47 -18.19
CA LEU A 102 -1.63 13.29 -17.44
C LEU A 102 -1.44 12.06 -18.31
N LEU A 103 -0.80 11.02 -17.79
CA LEU A 103 -0.79 9.73 -18.48
C LEU A 103 -2.15 9.07 -18.37
N THR A 104 -2.71 8.65 -19.51
CA THR A 104 -3.95 7.87 -19.54
C THR A 104 -3.67 6.44 -19.07
N ARG A 105 -4.73 5.67 -18.84
CA ARG A 105 -4.59 4.22 -18.60
C ARG A 105 -3.93 3.52 -19.79
N ALA A 106 -4.25 3.94 -21.02
CA ALA A 106 -3.66 3.40 -22.23
C ALA A 106 -2.17 3.79 -22.35
N GLY A 107 -1.81 5.04 -22.05
CA GLY A 107 -0.42 5.50 -22.00
C GLY A 107 0.43 4.69 -21.04
N ARG A 108 0.02 4.56 -19.77
CA ARG A 108 0.72 3.71 -18.79
C ARG A 108 0.82 2.24 -19.23
N ALA A 109 -0.20 1.71 -19.91
CA ALA A 109 -0.15 0.34 -20.41
C ALA A 109 0.85 0.19 -21.55
N ALA A 110 0.88 1.13 -22.51
CA ALA A 110 1.81 1.11 -23.63
C ALA A 110 3.27 1.18 -23.16
N ILE A 111 3.58 2.10 -22.25
CA ILE A 111 4.94 2.26 -21.71
C ILE A 111 5.40 1.00 -21.00
N ARG A 112 4.54 0.43 -20.14
CA ARG A 112 4.87 -0.81 -19.42
C ARG A 112 5.12 -1.97 -20.37
N ALA A 113 4.28 -2.12 -21.41
CA ALA A 113 4.50 -3.14 -22.43
C ALA A 113 5.86 -2.93 -23.14
N GLY A 114 6.12 -1.69 -23.59
CA GLY A 114 7.33 -1.33 -24.31
C GLY A 114 8.64 -1.47 -23.53
N LEU A 115 8.59 -1.25 -22.21
CA LEU A 115 9.73 -1.39 -21.31
C LEU A 115 9.82 -2.79 -20.68
N GLY A 116 8.92 -3.71 -21.02
CA GLY A 116 8.86 -5.03 -20.38
C GLY A 116 8.52 -5.00 -18.88
N ILE A 117 7.92 -3.90 -18.40
CA ILE A 117 7.53 -3.75 -17.00
C ILE A 117 6.26 -4.57 -16.75
N VAL A 118 6.42 -5.65 -16.01
CA VAL A 118 5.28 -6.44 -15.54
C VAL A 118 4.59 -5.66 -14.41
N PRO A 119 3.29 -5.34 -14.53
CA PRO A 119 2.54 -4.74 -13.44
C PRO A 119 2.64 -5.60 -12.19
N THR A 120 2.72 -4.99 -11.02
CA THR A 120 2.50 -5.74 -9.78
C THR A 120 1.15 -6.45 -9.89
N PRO A 121 1.10 -7.77 -9.66
CA PRO A 121 -0.15 -8.50 -9.65
C PRO A 121 -1.14 -7.78 -8.74
N ARG A 122 -2.40 -7.75 -9.17
CA ARG A 122 -3.46 -7.26 -8.30
C ARG A 122 -3.49 -8.22 -7.11
N LYS A 123 -3.32 -7.67 -5.90
CA LYS A 123 -3.51 -8.45 -4.68
C LYS A 123 -4.86 -9.12 -4.69
N GLU A 124 -4.90 -10.39 -4.33
CA GLU A 124 -6.17 -11.08 -4.20
C GLU A 124 -7.03 -10.39 -3.12
N PRO A 125 -8.37 -10.42 -3.21
CA PRO A 125 -9.23 -9.71 -2.25
C PRO A 125 -8.97 -10.12 -0.78
N TRP A 126 -8.54 -11.35 -0.56
CA TRP A 126 -8.19 -11.90 0.75
C TRP A 126 -6.76 -11.50 1.19
N GLU A 127 -5.89 -11.09 0.28
CA GLU A 127 -4.47 -10.89 0.55
C GLU A 127 -4.22 -9.67 1.45
N LEU A 128 -3.71 -9.94 2.65
CA LEU A 128 -3.22 -8.96 3.59
C LEU A 128 -1.87 -8.39 3.14
N SER A 129 -1.61 -7.14 3.50
CA SER A 129 -0.26 -6.59 3.41
C SER A 129 0.69 -7.35 4.32
N GLU A 130 1.99 -7.32 4.00
CA GLU A 130 3.04 -7.95 4.81
C GLU A 130 2.92 -7.58 6.29
N TRP A 131 2.71 -6.30 6.60
CA TRP A 131 2.62 -5.84 7.98
C TRP A 131 1.35 -6.35 8.68
N LEU A 132 0.20 -6.43 8.01
CA LEU A 132 -1.03 -6.99 8.59
C LEU A 132 -0.89 -8.50 8.82
N TRP A 133 -0.25 -9.20 7.89
CA TRP A 133 0.06 -10.61 8.05
C TRP A 133 1.00 -10.85 9.23
N ARG A 134 2.03 -10.01 9.40
CA ARG A 134 2.95 -10.07 10.54
C ARG A 134 2.22 -9.99 11.88
N GLU A 135 1.23 -9.10 11.99
CA GLU A 135 0.42 -8.97 13.19
C GLU A 135 -0.51 -10.18 13.39
N MET A 136 -1.14 -10.71 12.33
CA MET A 136 -1.90 -11.97 12.40
C MET A 136 -1.02 -13.14 12.88
N ALA A 137 0.21 -13.25 12.39
CA ALA A 137 1.15 -14.29 12.79
C ALA A 137 1.56 -14.18 14.27
N LYS A 138 1.68 -12.96 14.83
CA LYS A 138 1.87 -12.79 16.28
C LYS A 138 0.69 -13.34 17.07
N VAL A 139 -0.55 -13.06 16.66
CA VAL A 139 -1.74 -13.60 17.33
C VAL A 139 -1.80 -15.12 17.23
N ALA A 140 -1.45 -15.69 16.07
CA ALA A 140 -1.36 -17.15 15.92
C ALA A 140 -0.33 -17.77 16.87
N ARG A 141 0.87 -17.18 16.99
CA ARG A 141 1.89 -17.65 17.95
C ARG A 141 1.47 -17.53 19.40
N ALA A 142 0.73 -16.47 19.73
CA ALA A 142 0.21 -16.27 21.08
C ALA A 142 -0.82 -17.35 21.49
N GLY A 143 -1.34 -18.12 20.54
CA GLY A 143 -2.14 -19.29 20.85
C GLY A 143 -3.47 -18.95 21.53
N ALA A 144 -3.99 -19.89 22.31
CA ALA A 144 -5.22 -19.72 23.09
C ALA A 144 -5.10 -18.60 24.14
N GLU A 145 -3.90 -18.29 24.63
CA GLU A 145 -3.67 -17.19 25.56
C GLU A 145 -4.08 -15.85 24.92
N GLY A 146 -3.73 -15.65 23.65
CA GLY A 146 -3.97 -14.41 22.91
C GLY A 146 -2.88 -13.37 23.14
N LEU A 147 -2.72 -12.49 22.14
CA LEU A 147 -1.64 -11.49 22.12
C LEU A 147 -1.97 -10.30 23.04
N PRO A 148 -1.06 -9.87 23.94
CA PRO A 148 -1.28 -8.65 24.74
C PRO A 148 -1.53 -7.42 23.87
N THR A 149 -2.33 -6.48 24.39
CA THR A 149 -2.73 -5.29 23.61
C THR A 149 -1.53 -4.44 23.17
N GLU A 150 -0.50 -4.40 24.01
CA GLU A 150 0.72 -3.61 23.84
C GLU A 150 1.65 -4.17 22.75
N GLU A 151 1.48 -5.43 22.35
CA GLU A 151 2.33 -6.12 21.37
C GLU A 151 1.78 -6.06 19.94
N LEU A 152 0.49 -5.73 19.79
CA LEU A 152 -0.11 -5.47 18.49
C LEU A 152 0.29 -4.06 18.02
N PHE A 153 0.72 -3.95 16.77
CA PHE A 153 0.97 -2.64 16.19
C PHE A 153 -0.32 -1.79 16.22
N GLY A 154 -0.27 -0.60 16.82
CA GLY A 154 -1.48 0.15 17.18
C GLY A 154 -2.47 0.38 16.03
N SER A 155 -1.96 0.63 14.81
CA SER A 155 -2.84 0.80 13.64
C SER A 155 -3.47 -0.51 13.15
N ALA A 156 -2.87 -1.68 13.41
CA ALA A 156 -3.40 -2.98 12.98
C ALA A 156 -4.78 -3.26 13.59
N HIS A 157 -5.02 -2.75 14.80
CA HIS A 157 -6.29 -2.83 15.49
C HIS A 157 -7.45 -2.36 14.60
N LEU A 158 -7.24 -1.28 13.85
CA LEU A 158 -8.25 -0.66 13.01
C LEU A 158 -8.62 -1.49 11.76
N TYR A 159 -7.75 -2.41 11.35
CA TYR A 159 -7.88 -3.19 10.12
C TYR A 159 -8.19 -4.67 10.34
N LEU A 160 -7.86 -5.21 11.52
CA LEU A 160 -8.00 -6.62 11.81
C LEU A 160 -9.08 -6.92 12.83
N VAL A 161 -9.57 -5.93 13.59
CA VAL A 161 -10.41 -6.18 14.77
C VAL A 161 -11.89 -5.89 14.47
N ALA A 162 -12.74 -6.82 14.90
CA ALA A 162 -14.18 -6.67 14.89
C ALA A 162 -14.61 -5.41 15.66
N GLY A 163 -15.57 -4.66 15.11
CA GLY A 163 -16.05 -3.40 15.69
C GLY A 163 -15.40 -2.12 15.13
N TYR A 164 -14.51 -2.23 14.13
CA TYR A 164 -13.92 -1.08 13.40
C TYR A 164 -14.41 -1.00 11.94
N ASP A 165 -15.68 -1.30 11.70
CA ASP A 165 -16.30 -1.38 10.37
C ASP A 165 -16.14 -0.11 9.51
N MET A 166 -16.00 1.06 10.14
CA MET A 166 -15.79 2.34 9.45
C MET A 166 -14.43 2.47 8.76
N HIS A 167 -13.48 1.56 9.00
CA HIS A 167 -12.16 1.61 8.37
C HIS A 167 -12.13 0.83 7.05
N ARG A 168 -11.81 1.54 5.97
CA ARG A 168 -11.76 0.95 4.62
C ARG A 168 -10.77 -0.21 4.59
N GLY A 169 -11.26 -1.39 4.21
CA GLY A 169 -10.45 -2.60 4.14
C GLY A 169 -10.31 -3.34 5.46
N ASN A 170 -11.10 -2.98 6.50
CA ASN A 170 -11.18 -3.79 7.71
C ASN A 170 -11.62 -5.23 7.36
N ARG A 171 -10.90 -6.19 7.95
CA ARG A 171 -11.15 -7.61 7.94
C ARG A 171 -11.29 -8.03 9.41
N PRO A 172 -12.50 -8.34 9.92
CA PRO A 172 -12.74 -8.61 11.34
C PRO A 172 -12.23 -10.02 11.75
N TYR A 173 -10.94 -10.27 11.54
CA TYR A 173 -10.27 -11.54 11.82
C TYR A 173 -9.87 -11.70 13.29
N LEU A 174 -9.85 -10.60 14.04
CA LEU A 174 -9.47 -10.56 15.44
C LEU A 174 -10.59 -9.96 16.29
N HIS A 175 -10.64 -10.32 17.56
CA HIS A 175 -11.46 -9.66 18.57
C HIS A 175 -10.63 -9.38 19.82
N VAL A 176 -11.08 -8.43 20.64
CA VAL A 176 -10.51 -8.16 21.95
C VAL A 176 -11.25 -8.99 22.98
N HIS A 177 -10.51 -9.82 23.72
CA HIS A 177 -11.01 -10.57 24.86
C HIS A 177 -10.43 -9.95 26.14
N GLU A 178 -11.30 -9.66 27.12
CA GLU A 178 -10.88 -9.20 28.44
C GLU A 178 -10.72 -10.40 29.37
N GLN A 179 -9.56 -10.51 30.01
CA GLN A 179 -9.23 -11.57 30.95
C GLN A 179 -8.86 -10.94 32.29
N THR A 180 -9.37 -11.49 33.39
CA THR A 180 -8.89 -11.10 34.72
C THR A 180 -7.64 -11.91 35.04
N VAL A 181 -6.54 -11.22 35.31
CA VAL A 181 -5.28 -11.85 35.72
C VAL A 181 -4.97 -11.48 37.17
N THR A 182 -4.75 -12.50 37.99
CA THR A 182 -4.29 -12.37 39.37
C THR A 182 -2.77 -12.25 39.40
N TYR A 183 -2.25 -11.31 40.19
CA TYR A 183 -0.82 -11.10 40.36
C TYR A 183 -0.49 -10.77 41.81
N THR A 184 0.76 -11.00 42.20
CA THR A 184 1.30 -10.55 43.50
C THR A 184 1.85 -9.15 43.33
N PRO A 185 1.27 -8.12 43.98
CA PRO A 185 1.80 -6.76 43.94
C PRO A 185 3.23 -6.73 44.47
N ARG A 186 4.05 -5.84 43.92
CA ARG A 186 5.43 -5.61 44.36
C ARG A 186 5.59 -4.18 44.86
N ASP A 187 6.46 -3.97 45.85
CA ASP A 187 6.84 -2.63 46.30
C ASP A 187 7.80 -1.94 45.31
N PHE A 188 8.25 -0.73 45.66
CA PHE A 188 9.16 0.05 44.82
C PHE A 188 10.51 -0.66 44.59
N ASP A 189 10.95 -1.49 45.55
CA ASP A 189 12.17 -2.28 45.47
C ASP A 189 11.95 -3.65 44.77
N GLY A 190 10.75 -3.87 44.22
CA GLY A 190 10.39 -5.10 43.51
C GLY A 190 10.09 -6.30 44.42
N ARG A 191 10.03 -6.12 45.74
CA ARG A 191 9.72 -7.20 46.69
C ARG A 191 8.21 -7.47 46.70
N PRO A 192 7.78 -8.75 46.68
CA PRO A 192 6.36 -9.08 46.69
C PRO A 192 5.73 -8.75 48.05
N TYR A 193 4.54 -8.16 48.05
CA TYR A 193 3.74 -8.05 49.25
C TYR A 193 3.22 -9.44 49.66
N THR A 194 3.84 -10.02 50.70
CA THR A 194 3.48 -11.35 51.20
C THR A 194 2.02 -11.39 51.63
N GLY A 195 1.28 -12.41 51.20
CA GLY A 195 -0.13 -12.61 51.56
C GLY A 195 -1.14 -11.72 50.83
N ARG A 196 -0.70 -10.87 49.88
CA ARG A 196 -1.60 -10.02 49.07
C ARG A 196 -1.65 -10.49 47.63
N GLN A 197 -2.85 -10.80 47.15
CA GLN A 197 -3.15 -10.93 45.72
C GLN A 197 -3.96 -9.71 45.27
N ALA A 198 -3.68 -9.26 44.05
CA ALA A 198 -4.51 -8.29 43.35
C ALA A 198 -4.91 -8.88 42.00
N SER A 199 -6.01 -8.38 41.45
CA SER A 199 -6.46 -8.75 40.11
C SER A 199 -6.55 -7.50 39.26
N ARG A 200 -6.25 -7.64 37.96
CA ARG A 200 -6.51 -6.59 36.98
C ARG A 200 -7.09 -7.20 35.71
N ALA A 201 -7.99 -6.46 35.06
CA ALA A 201 -8.40 -6.76 33.71
C ALA A 201 -7.22 -6.51 32.75
N VAL A 202 -6.91 -7.49 31.92
CA VAL A 202 -5.98 -7.36 30.79
C VAL A 202 -6.73 -7.66 29.51
N ARG A 203 -6.43 -6.91 28.46
CA ARG A 203 -7.05 -7.08 27.14
C ARG A 203 -6.08 -7.82 26.23
N ARG A 204 -6.57 -8.85 25.55
CA ARG A 204 -5.80 -9.68 24.62
C ARG A 204 -6.51 -9.82 23.29
N TYR A 205 -5.75 -9.87 22.20
CA TYR A 205 -6.26 -10.16 20.86
C TYR A 205 -6.30 -11.66 20.62
N ARG A 206 -7.44 -12.14 20.10
CA ARG A 206 -7.66 -13.52 19.68
C ARG A 206 -8.32 -13.56 18.31
N PHE A 207 -8.20 -14.67 17.60
CA PHE A 207 -8.90 -14.86 16.33
C PHE A 207 -10.41 -14.95 16.51
N THR A 208 -11.16 -14.30 15.62
CA THR A 208 -12.56 -14.66 15.35
C THR A 208 -12.64 -16.00 14.61
N GLU A 209 -13.85 -16.51 14.39
CA GLU A 209 -14.03 -17.71 13.57
C GLU A 209 -13.58 -17.48 12.14
N GLU A 210 -13.95 -16.35 11.55
CA GLU A 210 -13.55 -15.93 10.21
C GLU A 210 -12.03 -15.76 10.12
N GLY A 211 -11.40 -15.20 11.15
CA GLY A 211 -9.95 -15.04 11.21
C GLY A 211 -9.21 -16.37 11.27
N ARG A 212 -9.73 -17.36 11.99
CA ARG A 212 -9.17 -18.72 12.00
C ARG A 212 -9.31 -19.38 10.63
N ALA A 213 -10.50 -19.31 10.03
CA ALA A 213 -10.75 -19.88 8.71
C ALA A 213 -9.80 -19.27 7.66
N HIS A 214 -9.69 -17.94 7.64
CA HIS A 214 -8.78 -17.22 6.75
C HIS A 214 -7.31 -17.61 6.96
N TYR A 215 -6.86 -17.72 8.22
CA TYR A 215 -5.49 -18.13 8.51
C TYR A 215 -5.23 -19.56 8.02
N ALA A 216 -6.13 -20.50 8.31
CA ALA A 216 -5.99 -21.90 7.91
C ALA A 216 -6.00 -22.07 6.39
N GLU A 217 -6.85 -21.31 5.68
CA GLU A 217 -6.95 -21.37 4.22
C GLU A 217 -5.70 -20.82 3.52
N HIS A 218 -5.13 -19.72 4.02
CA HIS A 218 -4.12 -18.94 3.29
C HIS A 218 -2.71 -18.94 3.88
N VAL A 219 -2.45 -19.65 5.00
CA VAL A 219 -1.12 -19.65 5.65
C VAL A 219 0.00 -20.10 4.70
N ALA A 220 -0.27 -21.05 3.81
CA ALA A 220 0.70 -21.52 2.82
C ALA A 220 1.01 -20.43 1.78
N ASP A 221 -0.01 -19.72 1.29
CA ASP A 221 0.15 -18.62 0.35
C ASP A 221 0.94 -17.47 0.96
N TYR A 222 0.62 -17.08 2.20
CA TYR A 222 1.35 -16.02 2.88
C TYR A 222 2.81 -16.35 3.17
N ARG A 223 3.15 -17.62 3.40
CA ARG A 223 4.55 -18.06 3.50
C ARG A 223 5.29 -17.92 2.17
N ALA A 224 4.62 -18.18 1.05
CA ALA A 224 5.19 -17.94 -0.26
C ALA A 224 5.36 -16.43 -0.55
N PHE A 225 4.42 -15.59 -0.11
CA PHE A 225 4.48 -14.14 -0.31
C PHE A 225 5.49 -13.44 0.61
N TYR A 226 5.58 -13.88 1.86
CA TYR A 226 6.34 -13.24 2.92
C TYR A 226 7.19 -14.26 3.70
N PRO A 227 8.22 -14.86 3.06
CA PRO A 227 9.00 -15.96 3.64
C PRO A 227 9.75 -15.57 4.94
N ASP A 228 10.00 -14.28 5.15
CA ASP A 228 10.68 -13.76 6.35
C ASP A 228 9.78 -13.68 7.58
N ILE A 229 8.46 -13.88 7.41
CA ILE A 229 7.51 -13.90 8.52
C ILE A 229 7.28 -15.35 8.95
N GLU A 230 7.87 -15.70 10.09
CA GLU A 230 7.57 -16.98 10.74
C GLU A 230 6.11 -17.00 11.20
N ALA A 231 5.32 -17.92 10.66
CA ALA A 231 3.91 -18.09 10.93
C ALA A 231 3.64 -19.58 11.27
N PRO A 232 3.01 -19.91 12.41
CA PRO A 232 2.60 -21.27 12.75
C PRO A 232 1.77 -21.97 11.67
N ASP A 233 1.79 -23.32 11.62
CA ASP A 233 1.03 -24.10 10.63
C ASP A 233 -0.49 -24.01 10.79
N ALA A 234 -0.97 -23.71 11.99
CA ALA A 234 -2.39 -23.60 12.29
C ALA A 234 -2.65 -22.47 13.27
N ALA A 235 -3.84 -21.88 13.15
CA ALA A 235 -4.39 -21.03 14.21
C ALA A 235 -4.74 -21.90 15.43
N PRO A 236 -4.57 -21.41 16.66
CA PRO A 236 -4.91 -22.14 17.87
C PRO A 236 -6.39 -22.53 17.93
N ALA A 237 -6.67 -23.75 18.41
CA ALA A 237 -8.02 -24.21 18.72
C ALA A 237 -8.62 -23.41 19.88
N VAL A 238 -9.95 -23.25 19.88
CA VAL A 238 -10.68 -22.67 21.01
C VAL A 238 -10.80 -23.76 22.08
N GLU A 239 -10.27 -23.53 23.28
CA GLU A 239 -10.78 -24.25 24.44
C GLU A 239 -12.15 -23.64 24.78
N GLY A 240 -13.19 -24.48 24.71
CA GLY A 240 -14.58 -24.10 24.97
C GLY A 240 -14.88 -23.86 26.45
#